data_AF-A0A838R7F9-F1
#
_entry.id   AF-A0A838R7F9-F1
#
_cell.length_a   1.000
_cell.length_b   1.000
_cell.length_c   1.000
_cell.angle_alpha   90.00
_cell.angle_beta   90.00
_cell.angle_gamma   90.00
#
_symmetry.space_group_name_H-M   'P 1'
#
loop_
_entity.id
_entity.type
_entity.pdbx_description
1 polymer ?
#
loop_
_entity_poly.entity_id
_entity_poly.type
_entity_poly.pdbx_seq_one_letter_code
_entity_poly.pdbx_strand_id
1 'polypeptide(L)'
;LSELTRTGGLDFALLKPIDTQFLVSLQKVSWSSFGNLFLALGLLAYSLPRIEGLTLSPLQVILYPIYVVTGTLILYSIMIALAATSIWLGRNQSLYDFWFYITNFSRYPMEIYEGPYGTPLRRLFTFVIPILVVINVPAAILAKPFSADNSYRFYLAGFAIVATAASLAFSRWVFQRALLSYRSASS
;
A
#
# COMPACT_ATOMS: atom_id res chain seq x y z
N LEU A 1 -10.94 -10.35 8.49
CA LEU A 1 -12.30 -10.04 8.00
C LEU A 1 -13.09 -11.31 7.68
N SER A 2 -12.60 -12.18 6.79
CA SER A 2 -13.24 -13.49 6.52
C SER A 2 -13.52 -14.37 7.76
N GLU A 3 -12.62 -14.38 8.75
CA GLU A 3 -12.86 -15.12 9.99
C GLU A 3 -14.01 -14.50 10.81
N LEU A 4 -14.05 -13.16 10.91
CA LEU A 4 -15.11 -12.42 11.61
C LEU A 4 -16.48 -12.59 10.93
N THR A 5 -16.52 -12.68 9.59
CA THR A 5 -17.77 -12.97 8.87
C THR A 5 -18.23 -14.40 9.11
N ARG A 6 -17.29 -15.37 9.17
CA ARG A 6 -17.61 -16.79 9.39
C ARG A 6 -18.08 -17.08 10.81
N THR A 7 -17.55 -16.38 11.81
CA THR A 7 -17.89 -16.59 13.23
C THR A 7 -19.00 -15.68 13.75
N GLY A 8 -19.58 -14.81 12.92
CA GLY A 8 -20.55 -13.80 13.35
C GLY A 8 -19.95 -12.64 14.16
N GLY A 9 -18.62 -12.60 14.34
CA GLY A 9 -17.93 -11.53 15.06
C GLY A 9 -18.06 -10.14 14.41
N LEU A 10 -18.43 -10.08 13.12
CA LEU A 10 -18.67 -8.83 12.41
C LEU A 10 -19.91 -8.08 12.94
N ASP A 11 -20.94 -8.81 13.41
CA ASP A 11 -22.15 -8.21 13.99
C ASP A 11 -21.81 -7.37 15.24
N PHE A 12 -20.95 -7.90 16.11
CA PHE A 12 -20.47 -7.18 17.30
C PHE A 12 -19.57 -5.99 16.97
N ALA A 13 -18.84 -6.03 15.85
CA ALA A 13 -18.02 -4.91 15.41
C ALA A 13 -18.89 -3.74 14.89
N LEU A 14 -19.99 -4.04 14.19
CA LEU A 14 -20.92 -3.06 13.64
C LEU A 14 -21.73 -2.32 14.73
N LEU A 15 -21.94 -2.94 15.90
CA LEU A 15 -22.64 -2.32 17.03
C LEU A 15 -21.81 -1.27 17.79
N LYS A 16 -20.49 -1.23 17.57
CA LYS A 16 -19.63 -0.26 18.25
C LYS A 16 -19.76 1.13 17.59
N PRO A 17 -19.83 2.22 18.36
CA PRO A 17 -19.91 3.59 17.82
C PRO A 17 -18.53 4.09 17.35
N ILE A 18 -17.78 3.24 16.67
CA ILE A 18 -16.44 3.50 16.14
C ILE A 18 -16.42 2.95 14.72
N ASP A 19 -15.66 3.61 13.85
CA ASP A 19 -15.51 3.17 12.47
C ASP A 19 -15.07 1.70 12.35
N THR A 20 -15.86 0.89 11.66
CA THR A 20 -15.61 -0.55 11.53
C THR A 20 -14.37 -0.87 10.71
N GLN A 21 -14.04 -0.05 9.71
CA GLN A 21 -12.81 -0.22 8.94
C GLN A 21 -11.59 -0.01 9.85
N PHE A 22 -11.61 1.03 10.68
CA PHE A 22 -10.59 1.29 11.68
C PHE A 22 -10.48 0.16 12.72
N LEU A 23 -11.60 -0.27 13.29
CA LEU A 23 -11.66 -1.36 14.28
C LEU A 23 -11.06 -2.65 13.75
N VAL A 24 -11.43 -3.06 12.53
CA VAL A 24 -10.93 -4.30 11.92
C VAL A 24 -9.45 -4.17 11.54
N SER A 25 -8.98 -2.98 11.17
CA SER A 25 -7.58 -2.73 10.79
C SER A 25 -6.63 -2.82 11.98
N LEU A 26 -7.05 -2.34 13.15
CA LEU A 26 -6.19 -2.25 14.34
C LEU A 26 -6.36 -3.38 15.35
N GLN A 27 -7.26 -4.34 15.07
CA GLN A 27 -7.55 -5.43 16.00
C GLN A 27 -6.35 -6.33 16.30
N LYS A 28 -5.43 -6.49 15.34
CA LYS A 28 -4.23 -7.33 15.48
C LYS A 28 -2.99 -6.51 15.18
N VAL A 29 -2.18 -6.26 16.21
CA VAL A 29 -0.87 -5.62 16.08
C VAL A 29 0.22 -6.69 16.20
N SER A 30 1.06 -6.81 15.17
CA SER A 30 2.20 -7.73 15.17
C SER A 30 3.42 -7.05 15.78
N TRP A 31 3.74 -7.37 17.02
CA TRP A 31 4.94 -6.83 17.70
C TRP A 31 6.25 -7.21 16.99
N SER A 32 6.29 -8.39 16.37
CA SER A 32 7.45 -8.86 15.59
C SER A 32 7.80 -7.94 14.41
N SER A 33 6.82 -7.26 13.82
CA SER A 33 7.05 -6.36 12.69
C SER A 33 7.82 -5.10 13.08
N PHE A 34 7.82 -4.70 14.36
CA PHE A 34 8.66 -3.60 14.83
C PHE A 34 10.15 -3.94 14.71
N GLY A 35 10.53 -5.21 14.92
CA GLY A 35 11.92 -5.66 14.71
C GLY A 35 12.37 -5.42 13.27
N ASN A 36 11.52 -5.78 12.30
CA ASN A 36 11.79 -5.52 10.88
C ASN A 36 11.91 -4.03 10.57
N LEU A 37 11.08 -3.18 11.20
CA LEU A 37 11.16 -1.73 11.04
C LEU A 37 12.51 -1.18 11.54
N PHE A 38 12.96 -1.58 12.73
CA PHE A 38 14.26 -1.15 13.26
C PHE A 38 15.42 -1.64 12.40
N LEU A 39 15.37 -2.88 11.91
CA LEU A 39 16.37 -3.40 10.98
C LEU A 39 16.39 -2.60 9.68
N ALA A 40 15.22 -2.28 9.11
CA ALA A 40 15.14 -1.47 7.88
C ALA A 40 15.69 -0.05 8.08
N LEU A 41 15.36 0.60 9.20
CA LEU A 41 15.90 1.92 9.55
C LEU A 41 17.41 1.89 9.79
N GLY A 42 17.91 0.87 10.50
CA GLY A 42 19.34 0.68 10.75
C GLY A 42 20.10 0.43 9.44
N LEU A 43 19.57 -0.41 8.56
CA LEU A 43 20.16 -0.66 7.24
C LEU A 43 20.15 0.60 6.37
N LEU A 44 19.07 1.38 6.41
CA LEU A 44 18.98 2.66 5.70
C LEU A 44 20.03 3.65 6.21
N ALA A 45 20.11 3.87 7.53
CA ALA A 45 21.09 4.77 8.14
C ALA A 45 22.54 4.33 7.88
N TYR A 46 22.78 3.02 7.81
CA TYR A 46 24.10 2.47 7.49
C TYR A 46 24.47 2.60 6.02
N SER A 47 23.52 2.40 5.11
CA SER A 47 23.77 2.40 3.66
C SER A 47 23.87 3.80 3.07
N LEU A 48 23.08 4.76 3.56
CA LEU A 48 22.97 6.10 2.99
C LEU A 48 24.33 6.84 2.90
N PRO A 49 25.20 6.84 3.93
CA PRO A 49 26.52 7.49 3.86
C PRO A 49 27.52 6.78 2.94
N ARG A 50 27.24 5.53 2.55
CA ARG A 50 28.12 4.71 1.68
C ARG A 50 27.79 4.86 0.20
N ILE A 51 26.76 5.62 -0.14
CA ILE A 51 26.40 5.91 -1.53
C ILE A 51 27.27 7.08 -1.99
N GLU A 52 28.26 6.78 -2.84
CA GLU A 52 29.15 7.80 -3.40
C GLU A 52 28.37 8.87 -4.17
N GLY A 53 28.68 10.15 -3.93
CA GLY A 53 28.05 11.28 -4.61
C GLY A 53 26.64 11.65 -4.12
N LEU A 54 26.12 10.99 -3.09
CA LEU A 54 24.81 11.34 -2.52
C LEU A 54 24.91 12.55 -1.59
N THR A 55 24.32 13.68 -1.99
CA THR A 55 24.12 14.85 -1.12
C THR A 55 22.68 14.89 -0.63
N LEU A 56 22.48 14.68 0.67
CA LEU A 56 21.15 14.71 1.28
C LEU A 56 20.69 16.16 1.47
N SER A 57 19.68 16.55 0.72
CA SER A 57 18.97 17.80 0.96
C SER A 57 18.06 17.65 2.19
N PRO A 58 17.91 18.69 3.04
CA PRO A 58 16.91 18.70 4.12
C PRO A 58 15.50 18.37 3.62
N LEU A 59 15.17 18.76 2.38
CA LEU A 59 13.89 18.44 1.76
C LEU A 59 13.70 16.93 1.54
N GLN A 60 14.75 16.20 1.13
CA GLN A 60 14.67 14.75 0.92
C GLN A 60 14.47 14.00 2.23
N VAL A 61 15.10 14.48 3.31
CA VAL A 61 14.94 13.90 4.66
C VAL A 61 13.49 13.99 5.14
N ILE A 62 12.78 15.07 4.78
CA ILE A 62 11.36 15.26 5.13
C ILE A 62 10.43 14.52 4.15
N LEU A 63 10.70 14.59 2.85
CA LEU A 63 9.83 13.98 1.84
C LEU A 63 9.88 12.45 1.88
N TYR A 64 11.04 11.86 2.15
CA TYR A 64 11.18 10.40 2.20
C TYR A 64 10.15 9.73 3.13
N PRO A 65 10.06 10.08 4.43
CA PRO A 65 9.06 9.48 5.32
C PRO A 65 7.62 9.77 4.87
N ILE A 66 7.33 10.95 4.30
CA ILE A 66 6.00 11.27 3.75
C ILE A 66 5.63 10.28 2.65
N TYR A 67 6.56 9.98 1.73
CA TYR A 67 6.29 9.05 0.64
C TYR A 67 6.27 7.58 1.08
N VAL A 68 7.02 7.22 2.13
CA VAL A 68 6.89 5.90 2.79
C VAL A 68 5.49 5.74 3.38
N VAL A 69 4.96 6.76 4.07
CA VAL A 69 3.59 6.75 4.59
C VAL A 69 2.57 6.67 3.45
N THR A 70 2.75 7.47 2.41
CA THR A 70 1.91 7.49 1.21
C THR A 70 1.82 6.10 0.55
N GLY A 71 2.96 5.42 0.41
CA GLY A 71 3.03 4.06 -0.11
C GLY A 71 2.38 3.02 0.81
N THR A 72 2.58 3.17 2.13
CA THR A 72 1.93 2.31 3.14
C THR A 72 0.41 2.44 3.09
N LEU A 73 -0.11 3.65 2.91
CA LEU A 73 -1.55 3.92 2.79
C LEU A 73 -2.16 3.32 1.52
N ILE A 74 -1.42 3.29 0.40
CA ILE A 74 -1.85 2.60 -0.82
C ILE A 74 -1.95 1.09 -0.58
N LEU A 75 -0.90 0.48 -0.03
CA LEU A 75 -0.90 -0.96 0.29
C LEU A 75 -2.02 -1.33 1.25
N TYR A 76 -2.25 -0.49 2.26
CA TYR A 76 -3.40 -0.61 3.17
C TYR A 76 -4.73 -0.58 2.41
N SER A 77 -4.91 0.38 1.51
CA SER A 77 -6.14 0.53 0.72
C SER A 77 -6.42 -0.71 -0.13
N ILE A 78 -5.39 -1.26 -0.77
CA ILE A 78 -5.48 -2.49 -1.57
C ILE A 78 -5.86 -3.67 -0.67
N MET A 79 -5.18 -3.84 0.47
CA MET A 79 -5.48 -4.92 1.42
C MET A 79 -6.92 -4.85 1.93
N ILE A 80 -7.41 -3.66 2.28
CA ILE A 80 -8.79 -3.48 2.76
C ILE A 80 -9.81 -3.78 1.66
N ALA A 81 -9.58 -3.33 0.42
CA ALA A 81 -10.47 -3.64 -0.69
C ALA A 81 -10.55 -5.16 -0.96
N LEU A 82 -9.41 -5.86 -0.91
CA LEU A 82 -9.35 -7.31 -1.03
C LEU A 82 -10.07 -8.00 0.13
N ALA A 83 -9.81 -7.58 1.37
CA ALA A 83 -10.47 -8.13 2.55
C ALA A 83 -11.99 -7.89 2.54
N ALA A 84 -12.46 -6.74 2.05
CA ALA A 84 -13.88 -6.45 1.89
C ALA A 84 -14.54 -7.37 0.86
N THR A 85 -13.84 -7.66 -0.24
CA THR A 85 -14.32 -8.58 -1.29
C THR A 85 -14.55 -10.00 -0.76
N SER A 86 -13.88 -10.40 0.34
CA SER A 86 -14.13 -11.69 1.00
C SER A 86 -15.56 -11.83 1.52
N ILE A 87 -16.24 -10.72 1.83
CA ILE A 87 -17.66 -10.73 2.24
C ILE A 87 -18.54 -11.24 1.09
N TRP A 88 -18.24 -10.87 -0.15
CA TRP A 88 -18.99 -11.31 -1.33
C TRP A 88 -18.65 -12.73 -1.76
N LEU A 89 -17.36 -13.09 -1.76
CA LEU A 89 -16.87 -14.35 -2.32
C LEU A 89 -16.99 -15.53 -1.34
N GLY A 90 -17.17 -15.29 -0.03
CA GLY A 90 -17.31 -16.32 1.00
C GLY A 90 -16.06 -17.16 1.28
N ARG A 91 -15.09 -17.25 0.36
CA ARG A 91 -13.79 -17.94 0.50
C ARG A 91 -12.62 -16.96 0.38
N ASN A 92 -11.59 -17.16 1.20
CA ASN A 92 -10.51 -16.18 1.39
C ASN A 92 -9.12 -16.64 0.89
N GLN A 93 -8.96 -17.89 0.42
CA GLN A 93 -7.65 -18.42 0.02
C GLN A 93 -7.07 -17.65 -1.18
N SER A 94 -7.86 -17.44 -2.24
CA SER A 94 -7.43 -16.72 -3.44
C SER A 94 -6.99 -15.27 -3.15
N LEU A 95 -7.49 -14.66 -2.07
CA LEU A 95 -7.12 -13.29 -1.68
C LEU A 95 -5.72 -13.22 -1.07
N TYR A 96 -5.33 -14.22 -0.28
CA TYR A 96 -3.95 -14.31 0.24
C TYR A 96 -2.95 -14.54 -0.89
N ASP A 97 -3.28 -15.40 -1.85
CA ASP A 97 -2.43 -15.65 -3.03
C ASP A 97 -2.26 -14.38 -3.85
N PHE A 98 -3.36 -13.65 -4.10
CA PHE A 98 -3.32 -12.39 -4.83
C PHE A 98 -2.47 -11.33 -4.10
N TRP A 99 -2.61 -11.21 -2.78
CA TRP A 99 -1.76 -10.33 -1.97
C TRP A 99 -0.27 -10.72 -2.03
N PHE A 100 0.01 -12.02 -1.98
CA PHE A 100 1.38 -12.53 -2.14
C PHE A 100 1.95 -12.15 -3.51
N TYR A 101 1.20 -12.29 -4.60
CA TYR A 101 1.68 -11.88 -5.93
C TYR A 101 1.91 -10.37 -6.03
N ILE A 102 1.02 -9.55 -5.46
CA ILE A 102 1.20 -8.09 -5.39
C ILE A 102 2.51 -7.72 -4.69
N THR A 103 2.76 -8.29 -3.50
CA THR A 103 3.93 -7.97 -2.69
C THR A 103 5.23 -8.52 -3.30
N ASN A 104 5.19 -9.63 -4.05
CA ASN A 104 6.34 -10.11 -4.82
C ASN A 104 6.62 -9.22 -6.03
N PHE A 105 5.59 -8.84 -6.78
CA PHE A 105 5.73 -7.90 -7.91
C PHE A 105 6.34 -6.57 -7.45
N SER A 106 5.97 -6.14 -6.25
CA SER A 106 6.49 -4.95 -5.58
C SER A 106 8.00 -4.97 -5.30
N ARG A 107 8.68 -6.11 -5.38
CA ARG A 107 10.13 -6.19 -5.14
C ARG A 107 10.95 -5.73 -6.34
N TYR A 108 10.31 -5.62 -7.50
CA TYR A 108 10.99 -5.29 -8.73
C TYR A 108 10.80 -3.81 -9.10
N PRO A 109 11.88 -3.10 -9.43
CA PRO A 109 11.81 -1.67 -9.76
C PRO A 109 11.08 -1.42 -11.07
N MET A 110 10.58 -0.21 -11.27
CA MET A 110 9.74 0.13 -12.43
C MET A 110 10.51 0.00 -13.76
N GLU A 111 11.82 0.24 -13.73
CA GLU A 111 12.74 0.25 -14.87
C GLU A 111 12.92 -1.11 -15.53
N ILE A 112 12.65 -2.23 -14.85
CA ILE A 112 12.75 -3.55 -15.50
C ILE A 112 11.58 -3.83 -16.44
N TYR A 113 10.48 -3.08 -16.34
CA TYR A 113 9.26 -3.28 -17.09
C TYR A 113 9.24 -2.44 -18.37
N GLU A 114 10.23 -2.66 -19.24
CA GLU A 114 10.37 -2.00 -20.54
C GLU A 114 10.08 -2.98 -21.69
N GLY A 115 9.74 -2.43 -22.87
CA GLY A 115 9.44 -3.21 -24.06
C GLY A 115 7.95 -3.39 -24.37
N PRO A 116 7.60 -4.17 -25.41
CA PRO A 116 6.25 -4.25 -25.98
C PRO A 116 5.19 -4.74 -24.99
N TYR A 117 5.57 -5.71 -24.14
CA TYR A 117 4.70 -6.31 -23.13
C TYR A 117 4.89 -5.71 -21.73
N GLY A 118 6.09 -5.21 -21.43
CA GLY A 118 6.40 -4.57 -20.14
C GLY A 118 5.77 -3.18 -19.99
N THR A 119 5.76 -2.37 -21.06
CA THR A 119 5.24 -0.99 -21.00
C THR A 119 3.75 -0.91 -20.64
N PRO A 120 2.85 -1.73 -21.22
CA PRO A 120 1.45 -1.77 -20.80
C PRO A 120 1.29 -2.19 -19.34
N LEU A 121 2.05 -3.21 -18.91
CA LEU A 121 2.02 -3.73 -17.55
C LEU A 121 2.45 -2.66 -16.54
N ARG A 122 3.53 -1.94 -16.86
CA ARG A 122 4.03 -0.80 -16.11
C ARG A 122 2.96 0.29 -15.96
N ARG A 123 2.26 0.65 -17.04
CA ARG A 123 1.17 1.65 -16.97
C ARG A 123 0.02 1.15 -16.11
N LEU A 124 -0.41 -0.10 -16.26
CA LEU A 124 -1.49 -0.69 -15.45
C LEU A 124 -1.17 -0.61 -13.95
N PHE A 125 0.03 -1.07 -13.54
CA PHE A 125 0.47 -1.08 -12.14
C PHE A 125 1.04 0.26 -11.64
N THR A 126 0.98 1.31 -12.46
CA THR A 126 1.24 2.67 -12.04
C THR A 126 -0.06 3.44 -11.87
N PHE A 127 -0.96 3.37 -12.86
CA PHE A 127 -2.14 4.22 -12.92
C PHE A 127 -3.42 3.58 -12.36
N VAL A 128 -3.59 2.26 -12.52
CA VAL A 128 -4.81 1.56 -12.09
C VAL A 128 -4.64 0.96 -10.71
N ILE A 129 -3.56 0.21 -10.52
CA ILE A 129 -3.20 -0.35 -9.22
C ILE A 129 -1.82 0.21 -8.87
N PRO A 130 -1.72 1.31 -8.10
CA PRO A 130 -0.50 2.12 -7.97
C PRO A 130 0.61 1.45 -7.13
N ILE A 131 0.85 0.15 -7.32
CA ILE A 131 1.88 -0.62 -6.62
C ILE A 131 3.27 -0.12 -6.98
N LEU A 132 3.55 0.16 -8.26
CA LEU A 132 4.88 0.62 -8.68
C LEU A 132 5.23 1.97 -8.05
N VAL A 133 4.23 2.81 -7.81
CA VAL A 133 4.39 4.11 -7.16
C VAL A 133 4.87 3.96 -5.71
N VAL A 134 4.35 2.96 -4.98
CA VAL A 134 4.71 2.66 -3.58
C VAL A 134 6.21 2.48 -3.40
N ILE A 135 6.87 1.77 -4.33
CA ILE A 135 8.28 1.38 -4.20
C ILE A 135 9.20 2.43 -4.82
N ASN A 136 8.82 2.95 -5.97
CA ASN A 136 9.73 3.75 -6.78
C ASN A 136 9.76 5.21 -6.33
N VAL A 137 8.68 5.77 -5.78
CA VAL A 137 8.68 7.19 -5.36
C VAL A 137 9.62 7.45 -4.18
N PRO A 138 9.55 6.70 -3.05
CA PRO A 138 10.46 6.96 -1.93
C PRO A 138 11.92 6.73 -2.33
N ALA A 139 12.19 5.67 -3.10
CA ALA A 139 13.52 5.36 -3.61
C ALA A 139 14.04 6.44 -4.56
N ALA A 140 13.20 6.96 -5.47
CA ALA A 140 13.60 8.00 -6.42
C ALA A 140 13.95 9.32 -5.73
N ILE A 141 13.28 9.66 -4.63
CA ILE A 141 13.53 10.89 -3.85
C ILE A 141 14.86 10.83 -3.11
N LEU A 142 15.24 9.65 -2.60
CA LEU A 142 16.54 9.46 -1.97
C LEU A 142 17.67 9.31 -2.99
N ALA A 143 17.48 8.48 -4.02
CA ALA A 143 18.58 8.00 -4.85
C ALA A 143 19.11 9.02 -5.87
N LYS A 144 18.29 9.98 -6.32
CA LYS A 144 18.78 11.09 -7.17
C LYS A 144 18.19 12.41 -6.67
N PRO A 145 19.00 13.47 -6.55
CA PRO A 145 18.49 14.82 -6.29
C PRO A 145 17.38 15.18 -7.29
N PHE A 146 16.48 16.08 -6.90
CA PHE A 146 15.55 16.75 -7.82
C PHE A 146 16.32 17.65 -8.81
N SER A 147 17.22 17.07 -9.59
CA SER A 147 17.88 17.75 -10.69
C SER A 147 16.82 18.02 -11.75
N ALA A 148 16.80 19.24 -12.28
CA ALA A 148 15.86 19.75 -13.28
C ALA A 148 15.78 18.93 -14.59
N ASP A 149 16.63 17.92 -14.73
CA ASP A 149 16.83 17.09 -15.92
C ASP A 149 15.74 16.02 -16.12
N ASN A 150 14.87 15.75 -15.12
CA ASN A 150 13.84 14.70 -15.25
C ASN A 150 12.49 15.07 -14.62
N SER A 151 11.73 15.93 -15.29
CA SER A 151 10.40 16.40 -14.88
C SER A 151 9.40 15.26 -14.60
N TYR A 152 9.58 14.09 -15.23
CA TYR A 152 8.73 12.91 -15.03
C TYR A 152 8.66 12.46 -13.57
N ARG A 153 9.76 12.59 -12.81
CA ARG A 153 9.82 12.18 -11.40
C ARG A 153 8.97 13.06 -10.49
N PHE A 154 8.93 14.37 -10.78
CA PHE A 154 8.08 15.30 -10.05
C PHE A 154 6.60 15.00 -10.30
N TYR A 155 6.21 14.73 -11.55
CA TYR A 155 4.86 14.29 -11.88
C TYR A 155 4.49 12.97 -11.19
N LEU A 156 5.41 12.00 -11.13
CA LEU A 156 5.19 10.72 -10.45
C LEU A 156 5.00 10.91 -8.93
N ALA A 157 5.76 11.83 -8.32
CA ALA A 157 5.66 12.17 -6.91
C ALA A 157 4.34 12.90 -6.58
N GLY A 158 3.89 13.82 -7.45
CA GLY A 158 2.57 14.44 -7.33
C GLY A 158 1.43 13.44 -7.54
N PHE A 159 1.58 12.58 -8.55
CA PHE A 159 0.64 11.49 -8.83
C PHE A 159 0.50 10.55 -7.64
N ALA A 160 1.58 10.25 -6.91
CA ALA A 160 1.52 9.38 -5.73
C ALA A 160 0.57 9.90 -4.65
N ILE A 161 0.57 11.21 -4.39
CA ILE A 161 -0.35 11.82 -3.41
C ILE A 161 -1.80 11.68 -3.87
N VAL A 162 -2.07 11.98 -5.14
CA VAL A 162 -3.41 11.85 -5.74
C VAL A 162 -3.86 10.37 -5.72
N ALA A 163 -2.97 9.46 -6.10
CA ALA A 163 -3.22 8.03 -6.11
C ALA A 163 -3.50 7.49 -4.71
N THR A 164 -2.83 7.99 -3.67
CA THR A 164 -3.13 7.64 -2.28
C THR A 164 -4.50 8.12 -1.86
N ALA A 165 -4.85 9.38 -2.13
CA ALA A 165 -6.19 9.90 -1.82
C ALA A 165 -7.28 9.09 -2.55
N ALA A 166 -7.08 8.83 -3.84
CA ALA A 166 -7.99 8.02 -4.65
C ALA A 166 -8.11 6.58 -4.13
N SER A 167 -7.00 5.95 -3.75
CA SER A 167 -6.98 4.57 -3.22
C SER A 167 -7.68 4.47 -1.87
N LEU A 168 -7.50 5.46 -0.99
CA LEU A 168 -8.18 5.52 0.30
C LEU A 168 -9.69 5.71 0.11
N ALA A 169 -10.11 6.63 -0.77
CA ALA A 169 -11.50 6.84 -1.09
C ALA A 169 -12.14 5.59 -1.73
N PHE A 170 -11.43 4.94 -2.66
CA PHE A 170 -11.89 3.72 -3.31
C PHE A 170 -12.02 2.56 -2.33
N SER A 171 -10.99 2.30 -1.50
CA SER A 171 -11.04 1.23 -0.50
C SER A 171 -12.16 1.43 0.50
N ARG A 172 -12.39 2.68 0.93
CA ARG A 172 -13.54 3.05 1.77
C ARG A 172 -14.86 2.74 1.09
N TRP A 173 -15.01 3.13 -0.17
CA TRP A 173 -16.22 2.87 -0.95
C TRP A 173 -16.48 1.36 -1.11
N VAL A 174 -15.46 0.57 -1.48
CA VAL A 174 -15.58 -0.90 -1.59
C VAL A 174 -15.97 -1.52 -0.25
N PHE A 175 -15.32 -1.08 0.83
CA PHE A 175 -15.60 -1.59 2.18
C PHE A 175 -17.05 -1.34 2.60
N GLN A 176 -17.57 -0.13 2.41
CA GLN A 176 -18.96 0.21 2.73
C GLN A 176 -19.96 -0.59 1.86
N ARG A 177 -19.67 -0.74 0.56
CA ARG A 177 -20.50 -1.59 -0.33
C ARG A 177 -20.50 -3.05 0.10
N ALA A 178 -19.38 -3.58 0.55
CA ALA A 178 -19.29 -4.94 1.04
C ALA A 178 -20.09 -5.14 2.33
N LEU A 179 -20.03 -4.19 3.27
CA LEU A 179 -20.83 -4.24 4.50
C LEU A 179 -22.34 -4.25 4.23
N LEU A 180 -22.84 -3.49 3.25
CA LEU A 180 -24.26 -3.47 2.90
C LEU A 180 -24.78 -4.81 2.38
N SER A 181 -23.91 -5.64 1.81
CA SER A 181 -24.26 -6.96 1.30
C SER A 181 -24.11 -8.09 2.33
N TYR A 182 -23.55 -7.77 3.50
CA TYR A 182 -23.34 -8.76 4.55
C TYR A 182 -24.69 -9.24 5.08
N ARG A 183 -24.90 -10.55 5.03
CA ARG A 183 -26.05 -11.22 5.64
C ARG A 183 -25.55 -11.91 6.92
N SER A 184 -26.18 -11.63 8.05
CA SER A 184 -25.77 -12.19 9.35
C SER A 184 -25.75 -13.72 9.28
N ALA A 185 -24.82 -14.32 10.00
CA ALA A 185 -24.68 -15.78 10.09
C ALA A 185 -25.83 -16.45 10.89
N SER A 186 -26.74 -15.66 11.47
CA SER A 186 -27.88 -16.12 12.26
C SER A 186 -29.22 -15.80 11.57
N SER A 187 -29.61 -16.58 10.56
CA SER A 187 -31.00 -16.73 10.11
C SER A 187 -31.29 -18.18 9.79
#